data_AF-A0A947M4C9-F1
#
_entry.id   AF-A0A947M4C9-F1
#
_cell.length_a   1.000
_cell.length_b   1.000
_cell.length_c   1.000
_cell.angle_alpha   90.00
_cell.angle_beta   90.00
_cell.angle_gamma   90.00
#
_symmetry.space_group_name_H-M   'P 1'
#
loop_
_entity.id
_entity.type
_entity.pdbx_description
1 polymer ?
#
loop_
_entity_poly.entity_id
_entity_poly.type
_entity_poly.pdbx_seq_one_letter_code
_entity_poly.pdbx_strand_id
1 'polypeptide(L)' 'MHRLTPRIPRPDIPVKPLFGIGHNGGPNFVSWQEFCWQKARKRAFEAPREVILMRLRRAQALGMTYDQYVSILLDKGKVP' A
#
# COMPACT_ATOMS: atom_id res chain seq x y z
N MET A 1 48.52 20.26 18.19
CA MET A 1 47.76 20.19 16.92
C MET A 1 47.98 18.81 16.29
N HIS A 2 47.08 17.84 16.51
CA HIS A 2 47.17 16.52 15.87
C HIS A 2 46.36 16.54 14.58
N ARG A 3 47.06 16.43 13.44
CA ARG A 3 46.44 16.36 12.12
C ARG A 3 45.97 14.91 11.92
N LEU A 4 44.66 14.68 11.94
CA LEU A 4 44.08 13.39 11.55
C LEU A 4 44.35 13.20 10.06
N THR A 5 45.25 12.29 9.69
CA THR A 5 45.39 11.84 8.31
C THR A 5 44.12 11.09 7.90
N PRO A 6 43.46 11.45 6.79
CA PRO A 6 42.35 10.66 6.30
C PRO A 6 42.88 9.29 5.89
N ARG A 7 42.40 8.22 6.54
CA ARG A 7 42.72 6.86 6.13
C ARG A 7 42.16 6.66 4.72
N ILE A 8 43.05 6.50 3.75
CA ILE A 8 42.70 6.05 2.40
C ILE A 8 41.95 4.72 2.56
N PRO A 9 40.70 4.59 2.07
CA PRO A 9 39.99 3.32 2.11
C PRO A 9 40.78 2.28 1.32
N ARG A 10 40.96 1.09 1.90
CA ARG A 10 41.78 0.05 1.28
C ARG A 10 41.11 -0.42 -0.04
N PRO A 11 41.87 -0.55 -1.14
CA PRO A 11 41.31 -0.84 -2.47
C PRO A 11 40.79 -2.28 -2.65
N ASP A 12 41.04 -3.16 -1.68
CA ASP A 12 40.71 -4.59 -1.70
C ASP A 12 39.36 -4.94 -1.07
N ILE A 13 38.69 -3.98 -0.43
CA ILE A 13 37.35 -4.19 0.13
C ILE A 13 36.33 -3.82 -0.96
N PRO A 14 35.52 -4.76 -1.48
CA PRO A 14 34.40 -4.40 -2.33
C PRO A 14 33.36 -3.71 -1.46
N VAL A 15 33.41 -2.37 -1.42
CA VAL A 15 32.27 -1.57 -0.98
C VAL A 15 31.14 -1.85 -1.96
N LYS A 16 30.26 -2.78 -1.59
CA LYS A 16 28.97 -2.92 -2.27
C LYS A 16 28.31 -1.54 -2.17
N PRO A 17 28.13 -0.80 -3.27
CA PRO A 17 27.51 0.52 -3.17
C PRO A 17 26.10 0.27 -2.63
N LEU A 18 25.81 0.78 -1.43
CA LEU A 18 24.54 0.48 -0.76
C LEU A 18 23.36 0.89 -1.65
N PHE A 19 23.50 1.95 -2.45
CA PHE A 19 22.52 2.39 -3.45
C PHE A 19 23.25 3.17 -4.55
N GLY A 20 23.14 2.76 -5.81
CA GLY A 20 23.60 3.55 -6.96
C GLY A 20 22.56 4.58 -7.42
N ILE A 21 22.98 5.68 -8.04
CA ILE A 21 22.08 6.62 -8.72
C ILE A 21 21.27 5.84 -9.78
N GLY A 22 19.94 5.80 -9.63
CA GLY A 22 19.03 5.01 -10.48
C GLY A 22 18.30 3.85 -9.78
N HIS A 23 18.53 3.60 -8.49
CA HIS A 23 17.85 2.55 -7.70
C HIS A 23 16.45 2.95 -7.22
N ASN A 24 15.62 3.60 -8.04
CA ASN A 24 14.25 3.96 -7.65
C ASN A 24 13.30 2.76 -7.57
N GLY A 25 13.83 1.52 -7.50
CA GLY A 25 13.06 0.29 -7.37
C GLY A 25 11.88 0.28 -8.33
N GLY A 26 12.18 0.33 -9.65
CA GLY A 26 11.25 0.63 -10.74
C GLY A 26 9.84 0.07 -10.55
N PRO A 27 8.82 0.70 -11.16
CA PRO A 27 7.41 0.52 -10.78
C PRO A 27 7.05 -0.94 -10.55
N ASN A 28 6.36 -1.23 -9.45
CA ASN A 28 5.86 -2.57 -9.15
C ASN A 28 4.99 -3.06 -10.32
N PHE A 29 5.54 -3.94 -11.15
CA PHE A 29 4.81 -4.54 -12.25
C PHE A 29 3.90 -5.63 -11.69
N VAL A 30 2.58 -5.38 -11.75
CA VAL A 30 1.58 -6.43 -11.53
C VAL A 30 1.45 -7.29 -12.78
N SER A 31 1.20 -8.58 -12.61
CA SER A 31 0.89 -9.46 -13.75
C SER A 31 -0.39 -9.00 -14.46
N TRP A 32 -0.53 -9.34 -15.76
CA TRP A 32 -1.76 -9.03 -16.50
C TRP A 32 -3.00 -9.65 -15.84
N GLN A 33 -2.85 -10.86 -15.32
CA GLN A 33 -3.89 -11.57 -14.57
C GLN A 33 -4.30 -10.78 -13.31
N GLU A 34 -3.33 -10.27 -12.56
CA GLU A 34 -3.59 -9.46 -11.37
C GLU A 34 -4.30 -8.15 -11.73
N PHE A 35 -3.87 -7.46 -12.79
CA PHE A 35 -4.55 -6.27 -13.27
C PHE A 35 -6.01 -6.55 -13.64
N CYS A 36 -6.27 -7.61 -14.42
CA CYS A 36 -7.62 -8.03 -14.79
C CYS A 36 -8.47 -8.34 -13.55
N TRP A 37 -7.91 -9.05 -12.58
CA TRP A 37 -8.58 -9.37 -11.33
C TRP A 37 -8.92 -8.11 -10.51
N GLN A 38 -7.96 -7.20 -10.32
CA GLN A 38 -8.18 -5.95 -9.59
C GLN A 38 -9.28 -5.09 -10.24
N LYS A 39 -9.27 -5.01 -11.58
CA LYS A 39 -10.29 -4.28 -12.36
C LYS A 39 -11.68 -4.91 -12.19
N ALA A 40 -11.79 -6.23 -12.34
CA ALA A 40 -13.06 -6.96 -12.18
C ALA A 40 -13.59 -6.85 -10.75
N ARG A 41 -12.72 -7.04 -9.76
CA ARG A 41 -13.04 -6.88 -8.34
C ARG A 41 -13.56 -5.49 -8.03
N LYS A 42 -12.89 -4.43 -8.51
CA LYS A 42 -13.34 -3.05 -8.29
C LYS A 42 -14.76 -2.85 -8.82
N ARG A 43 -15.02 -3.31 -10.05
CA ARG A 43 -16.34 -3.19 -10.69
C ARG A 43 -17.42 -3.99 -9.97
N ALA A 44 -17.12 -5.19 -9.47
CA ALA A 44 -18.08 -6.04 -8.78
C ALA A 44 -18.51 -5.48 -7.40
N PHE A 45 -17.64 -4.71 -6.74
CA PHE A 45 -17.91 -4.14 -5.41
C PHE A 45 -18.17 -2.63 -5.43
N GLU A 46 -18.28 -2.02 -6.61
CA GLU A 46 -18.62 -0.61 -6.75
C GLU A 46 -20.10 -0.40 -6.43
N ALA A 47 -20.39 0.55 -5.54
CA ALA A 47 -21.75 0.91 -5.17
C ALA A 47 -22.07 2.33 -5.66
N PRO A 48 -23.31 2.61 -6.09
CA PRO A 48 -23.74 3.96 -6.40
C PRO A 48 -23.52 4.93 -5.23
N ARG A 49 -23.25 6.19 -5.53
CA ARG A 49 -22.93 7.23 -4.53
C ARG A 49 -24.00 7.31 -3.44
N GLU A 50 -25.26 7.23 -3.81
CA GLU A 50 -26.42 7.34 -2.92
C GLU A 50 -26.42 6.20 -1.90
N VAL A 51 -26.07 4.99 -2.34
CA VAL A 51 -25.94 3.81 -1.47
C VAL A 51 -24.79 3.98 -0.50
N ILE A 52 -23.65 4.51 -0.95
CA ILE A 52 -22.49 4.80 -0.08
C ILE A 52 -22.89 5.79 1.01
N LEU A 53 -23.57 6.89 0.64
CA LEU A 53 -24.03 7.90 1.61
C LEU A 53 -25.05 7.34 2.61
N MET A 54 -25.98 6.49 2.16
CA MET A 54 -26.92 5.81 3.04
C MET A 54 -26.17 4.90 4.05
N ARG A 55 -25.22 4.11 3.58
CA ARG A 55 -24.40 3.22 4.42
C ARG A 55 -23.56 4.02 5.42
N LEU A 56 -22.98 5.15 5.00
CA LEU A 56 -22.21 6.04 5.87
C LEU A 56 -23.07 6.60 7.01
N ARG A 57 -24.29 7.08 6.72
CA ARG A 57 -25.22 7.58 7.75
C ARG A 57 -25.59 6.48 8.75
N ARG A 58 -25.81 5.26 8.28
CA ARG A 58 -26.12 4.11 9.15
C ARG A 58 -24.93 3.72 10.03
N ALA A 59 -23.72 3.69 9.46
CA ALA A 59 -22.50 3.43 10.21
C ALA A 59 -22.32 4.46 11.34
N GLN A 60 -22.50 5.75 11.03
CA GLN A 60 -22.47 6.83 12.02
C GLN A 60 -23.53 6.66 13.11
N ALA A 61 -24.77 6.35 12.74
CA ALA A 61 -25.86 6.13 13.70
C ALA A 61 -25.60 4.94 14.64
N LEU A 62 -24.86 3.94 14.18
CA LEU A 62 -24.46 2.77 14.97
C LEU A 62 -23.11 2.95 15.69
N GLY A 63 -22.46 4.11 15.56
CA GLY A 63 -21.15 4.37 16.18
C GLY A 63 -20.00 3.51 15.62
N MET A 64 -20.10 3.05 14.37
CA MET A 64 -19.07 2.23 13.71
C MET A 64 -18.51 2.90 12.46
N THR A 65 -17.35 2.43 12.01
CA THR A 65 -16.77 2.89 10.75
C THR A 65 -17.54 2.34 9.56
N TYR A 66 -17.46 3.05 8.43
CA TYR A 66 -18.06 2.59 7.18
C TYR A 66 -17.56 1.19 6.77
N ASP A 67 -16.26 0.92 6.96
CA ASP A 67 -15.66 -0.36 6.59
C ASP A 67 -16.18 -1.51 7.46
N GLN A 68 -16.36 -1.29 8.77
CA GLN A 68 -17.01 -2.26 9.65
C GLN A 68 -18.44 -2.56 9.19
N TYR A 69 -19.22 -1.52 8.93
CA TYR A 69 -20.60 -1.66 8.48
C TYR A 69 -20.71 -2.44 7.16
N VAL A 70 -19.87 -2.11 6.17
CA VAL A 70 -19.85 -2.80 4.87
C VAL A 70 -19.36 -4.24 5.02
N SER A 71 -18.42 -4.51 5.91
CA SER A 71 -17.92 -5.87 6.15
C SER A 71 -19.01 -6.78 6.72
N ILE A 72 -19.80 -6.28 7.69
CA ILE A 72 -20.98 -6.97 8.23
C ILE A 72 -22.03 -7.17 7.13
N LEU A 73 -22.35 -6.11 6.36
CA LEU A 73 -23.35 -6.17 5.30
C LEU A 73 -23.02 -7.19 4.21
N LEU A 74 -21.74 -7.32 3.89
CA LEU A 74 -21.25 -8.23 2.84
C LEU A 74 -20.83 -9.60 3.40
N ASP A 75 -21.04 -9.85 4.70
CA ASP A 75 -20.62 -11.05 5.41
C ASP A 75 -19.15 -11.44 5.14
N LYS A 76 -18.27 -10.44 5.10
CA LYS A 76 -16.85 -10.60 4.73
C LYS A 76 -15.98 -11.11 5.87
N GLY A 77 -16.52 -11.24 7.08
CA GLY A 77 -15.81 -11.71 8.28
C GLY A 77 -14.68 -10.81 8.79
N LYS A 78 -14.36 -9.69 8.12
CA LYS A 78 -13.41 -8.69 8.62
C LYS A 78 -14.12 -7.70 9.53
N VAL A 79 -14.39 -8.10 10.76
CA VAL A 79 -14.75 -7.17 11.83
C VAL A 79 -13.55 -7.09 12.79
N PRO A 80 -13.19 -5.91 13.31
CA PRO A 80 -12.18 -5.81 14.36
C PRO A 80 -12.67 -6.47 15.65
#